data_AF-A0A098E8D6-F1
#
_entry.id   AF-A0A098E8D6-F1
#
_cell.length_a   1.000
_cell.length_b   1.000
_cell.length_c   1.000
_cell.angle_alpha   90.00
_cell.angle_beta   90.00
_cell.angle_gamma   90.00
#
_symmetry.space_group_name_H-M   'P 1'
#
loop_
_entity.id
_entity.type
_entity.pdbx_description
1 polymer ?
#
loop_
_entity_poly.entity_id
_entity_poly.type
_entity_poly.pdbx_seq_one_letter_code
_entity_poly.pdbx_strand_id
1 'polypeptide(L)' 'MKIFKCPSCGKYTMREICNICNVPTAEAKPPKFSPEDKYGKYRRMAKFNEGADNNVKNNSHNNE' A
#
# COMPACT_ATOMS: atom_id res chain seq x y z
N MET A 1 -5.93 3.09 -21.79
CA MET A 1 -5.34 1.84 -21.26
C MET A 1 -4.75 2.11 -19.88
N LYS A 2 -5.07 1.28 -18.88
CA LYS A 2 -4.50 1.38 -17.51
C LYS A 2 -3.62 0.17 -17.26
N ILE A 3 -2.39 0.39 -16.83
CA ILE A 3 -1.44 -0.67 -16.48
C ILE A 3 -1.50 -0.85 -14.95
N PHE A 4 -1.66 -2.09 -14.52
CA PHE A 4 -1.67 -2.48 -13.11
C PHE A 4 -0.42 -3.31 -12.79
N LYS A 5 -0.09 -3.36 -11.50
CA LYS A 5 1.00 -4.17 -10.94
C LYS A 5 0.45 -5.00 -9.79
N CYS A 6 0.80 -6.28 -9.76
CA CYS A 6 0.46 -7.15 -8.65
C CYS A 6 1.30 -6.75 -7.41
N PRO A 7 0.68 -6.44 -6.26
CA PRO A 7 1.41 -6.10 -5.03
C PRO A 7 2.13 -7.31 -4.42
N SER A 8 1.69 -8.54 -4.71
CA SER A 8 2.28 -9.76 -4.16
C SER A 8 3.51 -10.24 -4.94
N CYS A 9 3.44 -10.31 -6.28
CA CYS A 9 4.53 -10.84 -7.11
C CYS A 9 5.20 -9.82 -8.03
N GLY A 10 4.70 -8.58 -8.09
CA GLY A 10 5.30 -7.51 -8.87
C GLY A 10 5.09 -7.55 -10.38
N LYS A 11 4.38 -8.55 -10.93
CA LYS A 11 4.11 -8.62 -12.38
C LYS A 11 3.12 -7.54 -12.83
N TYR A 12 3.38 -6.99 -14.02
CA TYR A 12 2.48 -6.07 -14.70
C TYR A 12 1.37 -6.82 -15.43
N THR A 13 0.17 -6.22 -15.44
CA THR A 13 -1.01 -6.77 -16.10
C THR A 13 -1.98 -5.65 -16.47
N MET A 14 -2.89 -5.94 -17.40
CA MET A 14 -4.03 -5.07 -17.73
C MET A 14 -5.32 -5.52 -17.02
N ARG A 15 -5.28 -6.63 -16.29
CA ARG A 15 -6.41 -7.20 -15.54
C ARG A 15 -6.42 -6.67 -14.13
N GLU A 16 -7.62 -6.55 -13.56
CA GLU A 16 -7.79 -6.15 -12.16
C GLU A 16 -7.32 -7.22 -11.18
N ILE A 17 -7.36 -8.50 -11.56
CA ILE A 17 -6.89 -9.64 -10.77
C ILE A 17 -5.61 -10.22 -11.40
N CYS A 18 -4.62 -10.54 -10.56
CA CYS A 18 -3.40 -11.19 -11.01
C CYS A 18 -3.67 -12.65 -11.39
N ASN A 19 -3.32 -13.06 -12.61
CA ASN A 19 -3.53 -14.45 -13.07
C ASN A 19 -2.69 -15.52 -12.35
N ILE A 20 -1.72 -15.12 -11.53
CA ILE A 20 -0.78 -16.04 -10.86
C ILE A 20 -1.08 -16.10 -9.37
N CYS A 21 -1.20 -14.94 -8.73
CA CYS A 21 -1.45 -14.84 -7.30
C CYS A 21 -2.94 -14.81 -6.96
N ASN A 22 -3.80 -14.58 -7.95
CA ASN A 22 -5.24 -14.38 -7.78
C ASN A 22 -5.63 -13.25 -6.80
N VAL A 23 -4.73 -12.27 -6.60
CA VAL A 23 -4.96 -11.09 -5.75
C VAL A 23 -5.35 -9.86 -6.59
N PRO A 24 -6.08 -8.90 -6.01
CA PRO A 24 -6.32 -7.60 -6.64
C PRO A 24 -5.02 -6.88 -6.98
N THR A 25 -4.95 -6.34 -8.18
CA THR A 25 -3.81 -5.57 -8.68
C THR A 25 -3.99 -4.09 -8.36
N ALA A 26 -2.88 -3.37 -8.21
CA ALA A 26 -2.87 -1.95 -7.92
C ALA A 26 -2.46 -1.15 -9.15
N GLU A 27 -2.90 0.09 -9.27
CA GLU A 27 -2.49 0.94 -10.39
C GLU A 27 -0.97 1.16 -10.35
N ALA A 28 -0.29 0.93 -11.47
CA ALA A 28 1.18 0.97 -11.50
C ALA A 28 1.73 2.40 -11.45
N LYS A 29 0.93 3.38 -11.87
CA LYS A 29 1.37 4.78 -11.94
C LYS A 29 1.41 5.41 -10.54
N PRO A 30 2.37 6.29 -10.25
CA PRO A 30 2.39 7.02 -8.99
C PRO A 30 1.20 7.99 -8.88
N PRO A 31 0.83 8.40 -7.66
CA PRO A 31 -0.14 9.47 -7.45
C PRO A 31 0.39 10.78 -8.06
N LYS A 32 -0.53 11.62 -8.55
CA LYS A 32 -0.17 12.94 -9.10
C LYS A 32 0.42 13.84 -8.01
N PHE A 33 1.49 14.55 -8.34
CA PHE A 33 2.05 15.58 -7.47
C PHE A 33 1.18 16.84 -7.51
N SER A 34 0.99 17.48 -6.36
CA SER A 34 0.35 18.78 -6.22
C SER A 34 1.18 19.65 -5.27
N PRO A 35 1.58 20.87 -5.64
CA PRO A 35 2.31 21.78 -4.75
C PRO A 35 1.54 22.14 -3.47
N GLU A 36 0.21 22.21 -3.54
CA GLU A 36 -0.64 22.59 -2.39
C GLU A 36 -0.76 21.46 -1.35
N ASP A 37 -0.68 20.20 -1.79
CA ASP A 37 -0.75 19.00 -0.94
C ASP A 37 -1.76 19.07 0.23
N LYS A 38 -3.03 19.30 -0.08
CA LYS A 38 -4.13 19.45 0.90
C LYS A 38 -4.18 18.34 1.96
N TYR A 39 -3.76 17.12 1.62
CA TYR A 39 -3.78 15.94 2.50
C TYR A 39 -2.42 15.59 3.10
N GLY A 40 -1.39 16.43 2.94
CA GLY A 40 -0.02 16.17 3.38
C GLY A 40 0.12 15.95 4.88
N LYS A 41 -0.62 16.70 5.70
CA LYS A 41 -0.66 16.51 7.16
C LYS A 41 -1.15 15.11 7.54
N TYR A 42 -2.29 14.69 6.98
CA TYR A 42 -2.89 13.38 7.26
C TYR A 42 -2.03 12.24 6.72
N ARG A 43 -1.46 12.38 5.52
CA ARG A 43 -0.58 11.37 4.93
C ARG A 43 0.69 11.15 5.77
N ARG A 44 1.27 12.20 6.35
CA ARG A 44 2.40 12.08 7.28
C ARG A 44 1.98 11.40 8.57
N MET A 45 0.87 11.83 9.17
CA MET A 45 0.34 11.24 10.39
C MET A 45 0.06 9.74 10.24
N ALA A 46 -0.58 9.32 9.15
CA ALA A 46 -0.86 7.90 8.87
C ALA A 46 0.43 7.07 8.83
N LYS A 47 1.48 7.55 8.15
CA LYS A 47 2.79 6.86 8.10
C LYS A 47 3.46 6.73 9.47
N PHE A 48 3.37 7.76 10.30
CA PHE A 48 3.94 7.72 11.65
C PHE A 48 3.16 6.78 12.57
N ASN A 49 1.83 6.81 12.48
CA ASN A 49 0.97 5.96 13.30
C ASN A 49 1.08 4.48 12.88
N GLU A 50 1.17 4.18 11.58
CA GLU A 50 1.47 2.83 11.09
C GLU A 50 2.77 2.28 11.71
N GLY A 51 3.81 3.11 11.83
CA GLY A 51 5.06 2.73 12.50
C GLY A 51 4.87 2.41 13.99
N ALA A 52 4.02 3.16 14.70
CA ALA A 52 3.72 2.93 16.11
C ALA A 52 2.84 1.68 16.35
N ASP A 53 1.81 1.47 15.53
CA ASP A 53 0.89 0.33 15.64
C ASP A 53 1.58 -1.01 15.39
N ASN A 54 2.60 -1.03 14.52
CA ASN A 54 3.41 -2.22 14.28
C ASN A 54 4.27 -2.60 15.51
N ASN A 55 4.65 -1.65 16.37
CA ASN A 55 5.38 -1.95 17.61
C ASN A 55 4.45 -2.61 18.66
N VAL A 56 3.19 -2.15 18.76
CA VAL A 56 2.20 -2.71 19.69
C VAL A 56 1.88 -4.17 19.36
N LYS A 57 1.66 -4.51 18.08
CA LYS A 57 1.32 -5.88 17.65
C LYS A 57 2.44 -6.89 17.92
N ASN A 58 3.70 -6.46 17.85
CA ASN A 58 4.85 -7.32 18.10
C ASN A 58 5.04 -7.67 19.59
N ASN A 59 4.46 -6.89 20.51
CA ASN A 59 4.59 -7.12 21.95
C ASN A 59 3.43 -7.96 22.55
N SER A 60 2.40 -8.29 21.77
CA SER A 60 1.23 -9.07 22.23
C SER A 60 1.37 -10.60 22.08
N HIS A 61 2.50 -11.13 21.59
CA HIS A 61 2.70 -12.57 21.36
C HIS A 61 3.64 -13.29 22.35
N ASN A 62 4.06 -12.65 23.45
CA ASN A 62 5.01 -13.26 24.40
C ASN A 62 4.44 -13.46 25.80
N ASN A 63 3.27 -14.08 25.93
CA ASN A 63 2.84 -14.66 27.22
C ASN A 63 2.00 -15.93 26.95
N GLU A 64 2.70 -17.06 26.76
CA GLU A 64 2.23 -18.40 27.13
C GLU A 64 3.10 -18.91 28.28
#